data_AF-A0A967IES5-F1
#
_entry.id   AF-A0A967IES5-F1
#
_cell.length_a   1.000
_cell.length_b   1.000
_cell.length_c   1.000
_cell.angle_alpha   90.00
_cell.angle_beta   90.00
_cell.angle_gamma   90.00
#
_symmetry.space_group_name_H-M   'P 1'
#
loop_
_entity.id
_entity.type
_entity.pdbx_description
1 polymer ?
#
loop_
_entity_poly.entity_id
_entity_poly.type
_entity_poly.pdbx_seq_one_letter_code
_entity_poly.pdbx_strand_id
1 'polypeptide(L)'
;MVPPGEVSAVPGRGLDGDRFNAANTEREVTLIQSEHIEALASLLDRDSVEPPMLRRNIVVRGINLLALKGRAFRVGEALLEYTGRAE
;
A
#
# COMPACT_ATOMS: atom_id res chain seq x y z
N MET A 1 13.39 0.32 -11.05
CA MET A 1 13.65 -0.27 -9.71
C MET A 1 12.80 -1.52 -9.61
N VAL A 2 13.40 -2.67 -9.32
CA VAL A 2 12.64 -3.93 -9.15
C VAL A 2 12.03 -3.92 -7.74
N PRO A 3 10.72 -4.14 -7.56
CA PRO A 3 10.13 -4.28 -6.24
C PRO A 3 10.79 -5.45 -5.49
N PRO A 4 11.13 -5.30 -4.20
CA PRO A 4 11.71 -6.39 -3.46
C PRO A 4 10.67 -7.50 -3.24
N GLY A 5 11.12 -8.75 -3.11
CA GLY A 5 10.24 -9.88 -2.78
C GLY A 5 9.73 -9.85 -1.33
N GLU A 6 10.45 -9.16 -0.45
CA GLU A 6 10.13 -8.99 0.96
C GLU A 6 10.67 -7.66 1.49
N VAL A 7 10.12 -7.17 2.60
CA VAL A 7 10.55 -5.95 3.27
C VAL A 7 10.16 -6.00 4.75
N SER A 8 11.00 -5.42 5.62
CA SER A 8 10.72 -5.36 7.04
C SER A 8 9.79 -4.19 7.38
N ALA A 9 8.70 -4.45 8.09
CA ALA A 9 7.85 -3.42 8.69
C ALA A 9 8.31 -3.13 10.12
N VAL A 10 8.64 -1.87 10.41
CA VAL A 10 9.18 -1.42 11.69
C VAL A 10 8.20 -0.46 12.36
N PRO A 11 7.60 -0.82 13.51
CA PRO A 11 6.65 0.03 14.21
C PRO A 11 7.22 1.43 14.48
N GLY A 12 6.43 2.46 14.21
CA GLY A 12 6.79 3.87 14.35
C GLY A 12 7.75 4.39 13.27
N ARG A 13 8.17 3.56 12.30
CA ARG A 13 9.11 3.91 11.22
C ARG A 13 8.59 3.60 9.82
N GLY A 14 7.67 2.65 9.67
CA GLY A 14 7.19 2.20 8.36
C GLY A 14 8.04 1.06 7.79
N LEU A 15 8.17 1.00 6.47
CA LEU A 15 8.95 -0.04 5.81
C LEU A 15 10.44 0.32 5.72
N ASP A 16 11.30 -0.66 5.99
CA ASP A 16 12.75 -0.46 5.86
C ASP A 16 13.14 -0.16 4.40
N GLY A 17 13.97 0.86 4.21
CA GLY A 17 14.33 1.38 2.90
C GLY A 17 13.23 2.18 2.18
N ASP A 18 12.06 2.41 2.78
CA ASP A 18 11.06 3.31 2.21
C ASP A 18 11.58 4.76 2.24
N ARG A 19 11.30 5.49 1.17
CA ARG A 19 11.61 6.92 1.04
C ARG A 19 10.74 7.74 1.99
N PHE A 20 9.53 7.28 2.29
CA PHE A 20 8.63 7.99 3.19
C PHE A 20 9.05 7.77 4.65
N ASN A 21 9.31 8.87 5.37
CA ASN A 21 9.57 8.80 6.80
C ASN A 21 8.23 8.79 7.56
N ALA A 22 7.84 7.63 8.07
CA ALA A 22 6.60 7.48 8.82
C ALA A 22 6.72 7.89 10.31
N ALA A 23 7.85 8.48 10.73
CA ALA A 23 7.98 8.98 12.08
C ALA A 23 6.86 9.98 12.42
N ASN A 24 6.20 9.76 13.57
CA ASN A 24 5.09 10.56 14.07
C ASN A 24 3.82 10.55 13.20
N THR A 25 3.61 9.51 12.39
CA THR A 25 2.34 9.29 11.69
C THR A 25 1.86 7.86 11.82
N GLU A 26 0.54 7.69 11.79
CA GLU A 26 -0.13 6.39 11.72
C GLU A 26 -0.10 5.77 10.30
N ARG A 27 0.47 6.48 9.32
CA ARG A 27 0.58 6.04 7.93
C ARG A 27 1.92 5.37 7.65
N GLU A 28 2.15 4.25 8.33
CA GLU A 28 3.39 3.48 8.24
C GLU A 28 3.50 2.64 6.96
N VAL A 29 2.37 2.10 6.48
CA VAL A 29 2.30 1.25 5.29
C VAL A 29 1.06 1.61 4.49
N THR A 30 1.18 1.69 3.17
CA THR A 30 0.07 2.00 2.26
C THR A 30 -0.24 0.84 1.32
N LEU A 31 -1.53 0.53 1.18
CA LEU A 31 -2.05 -0.51 0.30
C LEU A 31 -2.86 0.12 -0.84
N ILE A 32 -2.86 -0.50 -2.00
CA ILE A 32 -3.73 -0.16 -3.13
C ILE A 32 -4.24 -1.40 -3.83
N GLN A 33 -5.48 -1.35 -4.32
CA GLN A 33 -6.08 -2.42 -5.10
C GLN A 33 -5.63 -2.32 -6.57
N SER A 34 -5.23 -3.44 -7.17
CA SER A 34 -4.90 -3.52 -8.59
C SER A 34 -6.05 -3.09 -9.48
N GLU A 35 -7.29 -3.37 -9.05
CA GLU A 35 -8.51 -2.98 -9.74
C GLU A 35 -8.63 -1.44 -9.86
N HIS A 36 -8.12 -0.70 -8.88
CA HIS A 36 -8.06 0.77 -8.95
C HIS A 36 -6.96 1.26 -9.90
N ILE A 37 -5.85 0.53 -10.02
CA ILE A 37 -4.77 0.85 -10.96
C ILE A 37 -5.26 0.63 -12.39
N GLU A 38 -5.94 -0.49 -12.64
CA GLU A 38 -6.55 -0.83 -13.93
C GLU A 38 -7.63 0.19 -14.32
N ALA A 39 -8.52 0.57 -13.39
CA ALA A 39 -9.51 1.61 -13.61
C ALA A 39 -8.86 2.98 -13.92
N LEU A 40 -7.80 3.35 -13.21
CA LEU A 40 -7.05 4.58 -13.47
C LEU A 40 -6.42 4.58 -14.87
N ALA A 41 -5.83 3.46 -15.31
CA ALA A 41 -5.27 3.35 -16.66
C ALA A 41 -6.34 3.58 -17.73
N SER A 42 -7.50 2.94 -17.58
CA SER A 42 -8.65 3.14 -18.47
C SER A 42 -9.14 4.58 -18.49
N LEU A 43 -9.26 5.24 -17.33
CA LEU A 43 -9.70 6.64 -17.24
C LEU A 43 -8.71 7.63 -17.87
N LEU A 44 -7.43 7.27 -17.92
CA LEU A 44 -6.36 8.08 -18.50
C LEU A 44 -6.11 7.78 -19.98
N ASP A 45 -6.88 6.89 -20.60
CA ASP A 45 -6.67 6.38 -21.96
C ASP A 45 -5.23 5.85 -22.15
N ARG A 46 -4.79 5.02 -21.20
CA ARG A 46 -3.48 4.36 -21.21
C ARG A 46 -3.64 2.85 -21.11
N ASP A 47 -2.75 2.14 -21.79
CA ASP A 47 -2.69 0.67 -21.72
C ASP A 47 -2.40 0.18 -20.29
N SER A 48 -1.57 0.92 -19.54
CA SER A 48 -1.22 0.57 -18.16
C SER A 48 -0.74 1.77 -17.36
N VAL A 49 -0.81 1.63 -16.03
CA VAL A 49 -0.15 2.50 -15.06
C VAL A 49 0.74 1.63 -14.21
N GLU A 50 2.05 1.90 -14.23
CA GLU A 50 2.98 1.11 -13.42
C GLU A 50 2.78 1.42 -11.92
N PRO A 51 2.65 0.39 -11.06
CA PRO A 51 2.43 0.60 -9.62
C PRO A 51 3.44 1.53 -8.93
N PRO A 52 4.75 1.52 -9.27
CA PRO A 52 5.72 2.47 -8.69
C PRO A 52 5.35 3.95 -8.88
N MET A 53 4.58 4.30 -9.92
CA MET A 53 4.12 5.67 -10.16
C MET A 53 3.17 6.17 -9.07
N LEU A 54 2.43 5.25 -8.42
CA LEU A 54 1.43 5.56 -7.42
C LEU A 54 2.01 5.70 -6.01
N ARG A 55 3.30 5.35 -5.83
CA ARG A 55 4.04 5.42 -4.56
C ARG A 55 3.27 4.78 -3.39
N ARG A 56 2.64 3.63 -3.67
CA ARG A 56 2.00 2.76 -2.68
C ARG A 56 2.93 1.60 -2.39
N ASN A 57 2.96 1.15 -1.14
CA ASN A 57 3.91 0.11 -0.75
C ASN A 57 3.48 -1.27 -1.26
N ILE A 58 2.20 -1.60 -1.15
CA ILE A 58 1.68 -2.95 -1.45
C ILE A 58 0.50 -2.84 -2.42
N VAL A 59 0.57 -3.58 -3.52
CA VAL A 59 -0.57 -3.81 -4.41
C VAL A 59 -1.25 -5.12 -4.01
N VAL A 60 -2.56 -5.07 -3.80
CA VAL A 60 -3.40 -6.24 -3.51
C VAL A 60 -4.41 -6.46 -4.63
N ARG A 61 -4.94 -7.67 -4.76
CA ARG A 61 -5.98 -8.02 -5.73
C ARG A 61 -7.08 -8.84 -5.04
N GLY A 62 -8.34 -8.63 -5.42
CA GLY A 62 -9.47 -9.42 -4.95
C GLY A 62 -9.89 -9.18 -3.49
N ILE A 63 -9.35 -8.14 -2.84
CA ILE A 63 -9.67 -7.78 -1.46
C ILE A 63 -10.27 -6.38 -1.43
N ASN A 64 -11.46 -6.24 -0.82
CA ASN A 64 -12.03 -4.92 -0.54
C ASN A 64 -11.31 -4.27 0.65
N LEU A 65 -10.39 -3.33 0.38
CA LEU A 65 -9.63 -2.65 1.44
C LEU A 65 -10.51 -1.84 2.39
N LEU A 66 -11.67 -1.35 1.94
CA LEU A 66 -12.60 -0.63 2.82
C LEU A 66 -13.24 -1.55 3.87
N ALA A 67 -13.31 -2.86 3.63
CA ALA A 67 -13.81 -3.82 4.61
C ALA A 67 -12.87 -4.01 5.80
N LEU A 68 -11.61 -3.57 5.69
CA LEU A 68 -10.61 -3.59 6.75
C LEU A 68 -10.74 -2.40 7.72
N LYS A 69 -11.65 -1.46 7.46
CA LYS A 69 -11.82 -0.26 8.30
C LYS A 69 -12.06 -0.63 9.77
N GLY A 70 -11.21 -0.10 10.65
CA GLY A 70 -11.27 -0.35 12.10
C GLY A 70 -10.88 -1.78 12.50
N ARG A 71 -10.16 -2.50 11.64
CA ARG A 71 -9.68 -3.86 11.92
C ARG A 71 -8.17 -3.92 11.84
N ALA A 72 -7.60 -4.80 12.66
CA ALA A 72 -6.26 -5.30 12.46
C ALA A 72 -6.28 -6.51 11.50
N PHE A 73 -5.24 -6.63 10.67
CA PHE A 73 -5.11 -7.70 9.68
C PHE A 73 -3.64 -8.05 9.48
N ARG A 74 -3.36 -9.27 9.02
CA ARG A 74 -1.99 -9.75 8.83
C ARG A 74 -1.58 -9.69 7.36
N VAL A 75 -0.32 -9.30 7.12
CA VAL A 75 0.35 -9.41 5.82
C VAL A 75 1.71 -10.06 6.08
N GLY A 76 1.88 -11.31 5.65
CA GLY A 76 3.03 -12.12 6.07
C GLY A 76 3.06 -12.22 7.60
N GLU A 77 4.19 -11.81 8.19
CA GLU A 77 4.40 -11.81 9.64
C GLU A 77 3.92 -10.52 10.34
N ALA A 78 3.71 -9.45 9.57
CA ALA A 78 3.31 -8.15 10.10
C ALA A 78 1.81 -8.12 10.46
N LEU A 79 1.49 -7.57 11.63
CA LEU A 79 0.13 -7.19 12.02
C LEU A 79 -0.04 -5.70 11.75
N LEU A 80 -0.95 -5.35 10.86
CA LEU A 80 -1.27 -3.98 10.47
C LEU A 80 -2.65 -3.58 11.00
N GLU A 81 -2.85 -2.29 11.23
CA GLU A 81 -4.14 -1.71 11.57
C GLU A 81 -4.57 -0.72 10.49
N TYR A 82 -5.85 -0.72 10.14
CA TYR A 82 -6.39 0.32 9.26
C TYR A 82 -6.47 1.65 10.00
N THR A 83 -5.72 2.64 9.54
CA THR A 83 -5.68 3.99 10.16
C THR A 83 -6.42 5.04 9.33
N GLY A 84 -6.64 4.80 8.03
CA GLY A 84 -7.38 5.74 7.20
C GLY A 84 -7.20 5.53 5.70
N ARG A 85 -7.82 6.43 4.93
CA ARG A 85 -7.55 6.54 3.49
C ARG A 85 -6.22 7.27 3.29
N ALA A 86 -5.49 6.86 2.26
CA ALA A 86 -4.26 7.51 1.86
C ALA A 86 -4.61 8.61 0.84
N GLU A 87 -4.92 9.80 1.36
CA GLU A 87 -5.19 11.04 0.60
C GLU A 87 -3.91 11.79 0.27
#